data_AF-A0A6N4TLG3-F1
#
_entry.id   AF-A0A6N4TLG3-F1
#
_cell.length_a   1.000
_cell.length_b   1.000
_cell.length_c   1.000
_cell.angle_alpha   90.00
_cell.angle_beta   90.00
_cell.angle_gamma   90.00
#
_symmetry.space_group_name_H-M   'P 1'
#
loop_
_entity.id
_entity.type
_entity.pdbx_description
1 polymer ?
#
loop_
_entity_poly.entity_id
_entity_poly.type
_entity_poly.pdbx_seq_one_letter_code
_entity_poly.pdbx_strand_id
1 'polypeptide(L)' 'MKLSRYEVESKVNQIVESIAEENEVDKNFYGDCYPLEVMMLENKITLLTDEVDREELFEEIKKVFESYI' A
#
# COMPACT_ATOMS: atom_id res chain seq x y z
N MET A 1 15.12 -9.89 -4.03
CA MET A 1 15.02 -9.45 -5.45
C MET A 1 14.16 -8.19 -5.46
N LYS A 2 14.48 -7.18 -6.27
CA LYS A 2 13.66 -5.96 -6.33
C LYS A 2 12.30 -6.27 -6.94
N LEU A 3 11.24 -5.67 -6.40
CA LEU A 3 9.93 -5.71 -7.03
C LEU A 3 9.88 -4.72 -8.18
N SER A 4 9.25 -5.13 -9.27
CA SER A 4 8.78 -4.21 -10.30
C SER A 4 7.71 -3.29 -9.75
N ARG A 5 7.52 -2.15 -10.42
CA ARG A 5 6.45 -1.19 -10.08
C ARG A 5 5.07 -1.87 -10.05
N TYR A 6 4.81 -2.74 -11.03
CA TYR A 6 3.56 -3.50 -11.13
C TYR A 6 3.33 -4.42 -9.92
N GLU A 7 4.36 -5.12 -9.44
CA GLU A 7 4.25 -5.99 -8.26
C GLU A 7 3.96 -5.20 -6.98
N VAL A 8 4.55 -4.01 -6.84
CA VAL A 8 4.27 -3.11 -5.71
C VAL A 8 2.82 -2.62 -5.77
N GLU A 9 2.39 -2.07 -6.91
CA GLU A 9 1.01 -1.59 -7.09
C GLU A 9 -0.02 -2.71 -6.89
N SER A 10 0.27 -3.93 -7.36
CA SER A 10 -0.59 -5.09 -7.14
C SER A 10 -0.72 -5.45 -5.66
N LYS A 11 0.37 -5.40 -4.88
CA LYS A 11 0.32 -5.65 -3.43
C LYS A 11 -0.43 -4.54 -2.71
N VAL A 12 -0.22 -3.27 -3.07
CA VAL A 12 -0.93 -2.15 -2.47
C VAL A 12 -2.44 -2.22 -2.74
N ASN A 13 -2.84 -2.59 -3.96
CA ASN A 13 -4.25 -2.82 -4.27
C ASN A 13 -4.86 -3.94 -3.41
N GLN A 14 -4.13 -5.03 -3.15
CA GLN A 14 -4.61 -6.08 -2.24
C GLN A 14 -4.83 -5.55 -0.82
N ILE A 15 -3.92 -4.71 -0.31
CA ILE A 15 -4.08 -4.06 1.00
C ILE A 15 -5.36 -3.23 1.03
N VAL A 16 -5.58 -2.40 0.02
CA VAL A 16 -6.79 -1.57 -0.12
C VAL A 16 -8.05 -2.42 -0.13
N GLU A 17 -8.07 -3.50 -0.91
CA GLU A 17 -9.21 -4.41 -0.98
C GLU A 17 -9.49 -5.09 0.36
N SER A 18 -8.45 -5.54 1.06
CA SER A 18 -8.59 -6.15 2.39
C SER A 18 -9.14 -5.16 3.41
N ILE A 19 -8.62 -3.93 3.44
CA ILE A 19 -9.12 -2.87 4.33
C ILE A 19 -10.59 -2.57 4.04
N ALA A 20 -10.96 -2.46 2.75
CA ALA A 20 -12.33 -2.17 2.34
C ALA A 20 -13.30 -3.27 2.77
N GLU A 21 -12.90 -4.54 2.63
CA GLU A 21 -13.67 -5.71 3.08
C GLU A 21 -13.78 -5.77 4.61
N GLU A 22 -12.67 -5.56 5.33
CA GLU A 22 -12.60 -5.59 6.80
C GLU A 22 -13.49 -4.50 7.45
N ASN A 23 -13.67 -3.36 6.79
CA ASN A 23 -14.38 -2.19 7.32
C ASN A 23 -15.73 -1.90 6.65
N GLU A 24 -16.19 -2.78 5.74
CA GLU A 24 -17.45 -2.61 4.98
C GLU A 24 -17.54 -1.27 4.21
N VAL A 25 -16.41 -0.77 3.69
CA VAL A 25 -16.36 0.47 2.89
C VAL A 25 -16.14 0.19 1.40
N ASP A 26 -16.38 1.19 0.54
CA ASP A 26 -16.12 1.08 -0.90
C ASP A 26 -14.62 0.87 -1.15
N LYS A 27 -14.24 0.02 -2.10
CA LYS A 27 -12.82 -0.22 -2.47
C LYS A 27 -12.08 1.05 -2.94
N ASN A 28 -12.82 2.09 -3.31
CA ASN A 28 -12.33 3.40 -3.67
C ASN A 28 -12.53 4.44 -2.55
N PHE A 29 -12.53 4.04 -1.27
CA PHE A 29 -12.78 4.93 -0.12
C PHE A 29 -11.82 6.14 -0.04
N TYR A 30 -10.64 6.06 -0.65
CA TYR A 30 -9.68 7.17 -0.76
C TYR A 30 -9.94 8.08 -1.98
N GLY A 31 -10.70 7.62 -2.99
CA GLY A 31 -11.07 8.40 -4.18
C GLY A 31 -9.88 9.11 -4.83
N ASP A 32 -10.04 10.40 -5.12
CA ASP A 32 -8.99 11.26 -5.68
C ASP A 32 -7.92 11.66 -4.64
N CYS A 33 -8.11 11.31 -3.37
CA CYS A 33 -7.23 11.68 -2.26
C CYS A 33 -6.18 10.57 -1.97
N TYR A 34 -5.56 10.02 -3.01
CA TYR A 34 -4.51 9.03 -2.84
C TYR A 34 -3.36 9.60 -1.99
N PRO A 35 -2.98 8.95 -0.87
CA PRO A 35 -2.01 9.55 0.06
C PRO A 35 -0.62 9.68 -0.57
N LEU A 36 -0.04 10.88 -0.52
CA LEU A 36 1.32 11.15 -0.99
C LEU A 36 2.36 10.26 -0.29
N GLU A 37 2.14 9.97 0.99
CA GLU A 37 2.98 9.08 1.79
C GLU A 37 3.03 7.67 1.20
N VAL A 38 1.90 7.12 0.74
CA VAL A 38 1.87 5.82 0.08
C VAL A 38 2.68 5.86 -1.22
N MET A 39 2.57 6.92 -2.03
CA MET A 39 3.41 7.06 -3.24
C MET A 39 4.91 7.05 -2.92
N MET A 40 5.32 7.68 -1.82
CA MET A 40 6.71 7.70 -1.37
C MET A 40 7.17 6.32 -0.89
N LEU A 41 6.32 5.61 -0.14
CA LEU A 41 6.59 4.25 0.35
C LEU A 41 6.69 3.26 -0.81
N GLU A 42 5.79 3.29 -1.78
CA GLU A 42 5.87 2.44 -2.97
C GLU A 42 7.18 2.64 -3.74
N ASN A 43 7.59 3.91 -3.96
CA ASN A 43 8.86 4.21 -4.61
C ASN A 43 10.04 3.65 -3.81
N LYS A 44 10.02 3.77 -2.48
CA LYS A 44 11.06 3.20 -1.60
C LYS A 44 11.11 1.67 -1.73
N ILE A 45 9.97 0.98 -1.74
CA ILE A 45 9.87 -0.48 -1.90
C ILE A 45 10.50 -0.95 -3.21
N THR A 46 10.26 -0.24 -4.33
CA THR A 46 10.86 -0.61 -5.64
C THR A 46 12.39 -0.56 -5.65
N LEU A 47 13.00 0.26 -4.77
CA LEU A 47 14.45 0.43 -4.70
C LEU A 47 15.12 -0.61 -3.80
N LEU A 48 14.39 -1.17 -2.83
CA LEU A 48 14.90 -2.13 -1.85
C LEU A 48 15.11 -3.52 -2.43
N THR A 49 16.15 -4.20 -1.92
CA THR A 49 16.48 -5.59 -2.27
C THR A 49 16.15 -6.57 -1.16
N ASP A 50 16.14 -6.11 0.09
CA ASP A 50 15.75 -6.87 1.27
C ASP A 50 14.24 -7.09 1.29
N GLU A 51 13.79 -8.24 1.77
CA GLU A 51 12.38 -8.61 1.86
C GLU A 51 11.76 -8.20 3.19
N VAL A 52 12.51 -8.29 4.30
CA VAL A 52 12.03 -7.90 5.62
C VAL A 52 11.71 -6.41 5.64
N ASP A 53 12.63 -5.60 5.13
CA ASP A 53 12.45 -4.15 5.01
C ASP A 53 11.28 -3.77 4.08
N ARG A 54 10.88 -4.64 3.14
CA ARG A 54 9.75 -4.37 2.24
C ARG A 54 8.41 -4.65 2.91
N GLU A 55 8.30 -5.75 3.65
CA GLU A 55 7.06 -6.11 4.36
C GLU A 55 6.73 -5.07 5.44
N GLU A 56 7.73 -4.54 6.17
CA GLU A 56 7.50 -3.44 7.12
C GLU A 56 6.90 -2.18 6.46
N LEU A 57 7.32 -1.86 5.23
CA LEU A 57 6.77 -0.72 4.48
C LEU A 57 5.36 -1.00 3.94
N PHE A 58 5.03 -2.24 3.60
CA PHE A 58 3.66 -2.61 3.24
C PHE A 58 2.72 -2.50 4.46
N GLU A 59 3.17 -2.88 5.65
CA GLU A 59 2.43 -2.66 6.90
C GLU A 59 2.27 -1.16 7.22
N GLU A 60 3.26 -0.33 6.90
CA GLU A 60 3.14 1.12 7.00
C GLU A 60 2.08 1.67 6.03
N ILE A 61 2.07 1.21 4.78
CA ILE A 61 1.03 1.56 3.80
C ILE A 61 -0.36 1.17 4.31
N LYS A 62 -0.52 -0.03 4.89
CA LYS A 62 -1.80 -0.47 5.49
C LYS A 62 -2.28 0.53 6.54
N LYS A 63 -1.42 0.92 7.49
CA LYS A 63 -1.77 1.90 8.54
C LYS A 63 -2.15 3.27 7.99
N VAL A 64 -1.47 3.72 6.93
CA VAL A 64 -1.81 4.99 6.28
C VAL A 64 -3.24 4.91 5.74
N PHE A 65 -3.59 3.87 4.99
CA PHE A 65 -4.94 3.70 4.46
C PHE A 65 -6.01 3.52 5.55
N GLU A 66 -5.74 2.75 6.60
CA GLU A 66 -6.66 2.57 7.73
C GLU A 66 -6.99 3.90 8.44
N SER A 67 -6.10 4.89 8.41
CA SER A 67 -6.36 6.20 9.02
C SER A 67 -7.42 7.05 8.32
N TYR A 68 -7.88 6.64 7.13
CA TYR A 68 -8.93 7.31 6.34
C TYR A 68 -10.32 6.73 6.58
N ILE A 69 -10.44 5.77 7.50
CA ILE A 69 -11.68 5.07 7.87
C ILE A 69 -12.02 5.41 9.32
#